data_AF-A0AAJ6UI04-F1
#
_entry.id   AF-A0AAJ6UI04-F1
#
_cell.length_a   1.000
_cell.length_b   1.000
_cell.length_c   1.000
_cell.angle_alpha   90.00
_cell.angle_beta   90.00
_cell.angle_gamma   90.00
#
_symmetry.space_group_name_H-M   'P 1'
#
loop_
_entity.id
_entity.type
_entity.pdbx_description
1 polymer ?
#
loop_
_entity_poly.entity_id
_entity_poly.type
_entity_poly.pdbx_seq_one_letter_code
_entity_poly.pdbx_strand_id
1 'polypeptide(L)'
;MMMVVAYNENEGNIDRRSSSMLDYLAGRVFSYTGMKAYQLTMDIQKSTMCDMSTLLSELKCPLTRQAVLAIEDVLRHEKLPNQKAYFRYSRVFDPGYFSNLQTKKCPALVYLLAKTYKEISTSTSEASDPLSIYGIRNVGDRLKESLDEVAARLVNKISKSTVNHKSHQLQAPHHHQHQPFSPAFSASNRLRPLIRPTPENQPAETQ
;
A
#
# COMPACT_ATOMS: atom_id res chain seq x y z
N MET A 1 13.82 -20.22 -10.05
CA MET A 1 13.70 -20.03 -8.59
C MET A 1 12.66 -18.98 -8.21
N MET A 2 12.74 -17.75 -8.73
CA MET A 2 11.77 -16.68 -8.39
C MET A 2 10.32 -16.96 -8.80
N MET A 3 10.12 -17.63 -9.94
CA MET A 3 8.78 -18.06 -10.37
C MET A 3 8.12 -19.02 -9.36
N VAL A 4 8.92 -19.86 -8.69
CA VAL A 4 8.43 -20.81 -7.67
C VAL A 4 8.00 -20.06 -6.41
N VAL A 5 8.81 -19.08 -5.96
CA VAL A 5 8.47 -18.25 -4.79
C VAL A 5 7.18 -17.47 -5.03
N ALA A 6 7.09 -16.80 -6.19
CA ALA A 6 5.90 -16.04 -6.54
C ALA A 6 4.68 -16.94 -6.75
N TYR A 7 4.84 -18.13 -7.34
CA TYR A 7 3.75 -19.11 -7.45
C TYR A 7 3.26 -19.55 -6.07
N ASN A 8 4.16 -19.88 -5.16
CA ASN A 8 3.80 -20.37 -3.83
C ASN A 8 3.14 -19.29 -2.95
N GLU A 9 3.58 -18.03 -3.03
CA GLU A 9 2.94 -16.91 -2.34
C GLU A 9 1.48 -16.72 -2.79
N ASN A 10 1.19 -17.03 -4.05
CA ASN A 10 -0.11 -16.78 -4.66
C ASN A 10 -1.08 -17.97 -4.60
N GLU A 11 -0.56 -19.19 -4.66
CA GLU A 11 -1.39 -20.40 -4.69
C GLU A 11 -1.55 -21.05 -3.30
N GLY A 12 -0.81 -20.58 -2.27
CA GLY A 12 -0.98 -21.04 -0.89
C GLY A 12 -0.63 -22.51 -0.63
N ASN A 13 0.05 -23.18 -1.58
CA ASN A 13 0.28 -24.62 -1.59
C ASN A 13 1.43 -25.11 -0.69
N ILE A 14 2.03 -24.24 0.13
CA ILE A 14 3.16 -24.59 0.99
C ILE A 14 2.76 -24.53 2.46
N ASP A 15 3.20 -25.54 3.23
CA ASP A 15 3.08 -25.56 4.69
C ASP A 15 3.60 -24.25 5.30
N ARG A 16 2.86 -23.72 6.27
CA ARG A 16 3.04 -22.37 6.82
C ARG A 16 4.48 -22.10 7.27
N ARG A 17 5.17 -23.12 7.80
CA ARG A 17 6.56 -23.03 8.26
C ARG A 17 7.57 -22.86 7.12
N SER A 18 7.41 -23.62 6.04
CA SER A 18 8.26 -23.54 4.85
C SER A 18 7.98 -22.27 4.04
N SER A 19 6.72 -21.79 4.06
CA SER A 19 6.31 -20.53 3.45
C SER A 19 7.00 -19.33 4.10
N SER A 20 7.05 -19.25 5.43
CA SER A 20 7.74 -18.17 6.14
C SER A 20 9.25 -18.11 5.86
N MET A 21 9.90 -19.27 5.69
CA MET A 21 11.33 -19.30 5.36
C MET A 21 11.62 -18.85 3.92
N LEU A 22 10.80 -19.29 2.96
CA LEU A 22 10.92 -18.86 1.56
C LEU A 22 10.63 -17.37 1.39
N ASP A 23 9.64 -16.84 2.11
CA ASP A 23 9.33 -15.42 2.13
C ASP A 23 10.51 -14.60 2.69
N TYR A 24 11.13 -15.07 3.77
CA TYR A 24 12.30 -14.40 4.35
C TYR A 24 13.52 -14.42 3.42
N LEU A 25 13.84 -15.59 2.83
CA LEU A 25 15.05 -15.77 2.01
C LEU A 25 14.94 -15.15 0.63
N ALA A 26 13.76 -15.22 0.00
CA ALA A 26 13.58 -14.82 -1.39
C ALA A 26 12.51 -13.73 -1.54
N GLY A 27 11.36 -13.86 -0.87
CA GLY A 27 10.27 -12.89 -0.97
C GLY A 27 10.76 -11.48 -0.66
N ARG A 28 11.41 -11.29 0.50
CA ARG A 28 11.89 -9.98 0.94
C ARG A 28 13.06 -9.43 0.12
N VAL A 29 13.99 -10.28 -0.31
CA VAL A 29 15.18 -9.85 -1.06
C VAL A 29 14.81 -9.40 -2.46
N PHE A 30 13.87 -10.10 -3.10
CA PHE A 30 13.54 -9.87 -4.49
C PHE A 30 12.28 -9.01 -4.71
N SER A 31 11.46 -8.81 -3.68
CA SER A 31 10.29 -7.93 -3.75
C SER A 31 10.69 -6.49 -4.08
N TYR A 32 10.00 -5.93 -5.07
CA TYR A 32 10.18 -4.56 -5.57
C TYR A 32 11.63 -4.27 -6.01
N THR A 33 12.37 -5.31 -6.43
CA THR A 33 13.75 -5.16 -6.87
C THR A 33 13.85 -4.13 -7.98
N GLY A 34 14.75 -3.16 -7.79
CA GLY A 34 14.96 -2.08 -8.74
C GLY A 34 13.83 -1.03 -8.78
N MET A 35 12.85 -1.06 -7.88
CA MET A 35 11.79 -0.04 -7.77
C MET A 35 12.04 0.88 -6.56
N LYS A 36 13.24 1.46 -6.48
CA LYS A 36 13.70 2.21 -5.29
C LYS A 36 12.82 3.41 -4.95
N ALA A 37 12.25 4.09 -5.95
CA ALA A 37 11.31 5.18 -5.71
C ALA A 37 10.05 4.70 -4.98
N TYR A 38 9.50 3.55 -5.36
CA TYR A 38 8.34 2.96 -4.68
C TYR A 38 8.69 2.56 -3.24
N GLN A 39 9.82 1.88 -3.01
CA GLN A 39 10.26 1.47 -1.68
C GLN A 39 10.38 2.67 -0.72
N LEU A 40 11.10 3.73 -1.12
CA LEU A 40 11.25 4.94 -0.32
C LEU A 40 9.91 5.64 -0.05
N THR A 41 8.99 5.62 -1.01
CA THR A 41 7.65 6.19 -0.82
C THR A 41 6.87 5.42 0.24
N MET A 42 6.92 4.08 0.22
CA MET A 42 6.29 3.25 1.26
C MET A 42 6.95 3.47 2.62
N ASP A 43 8.28 3.63 2.66
CA ASP A 43 9.01 3.85 3.90
C ASP A 43 8.66 5.22 4.52
N ILE A 44 8.56 6.29 3.73
CA ILE A 44 8.07 7.60 4.17
C ILE A 44 6.65 7.48 4.70
N GLN A 45 5.75 6.81 3.97
CA GLN A 45 4.36 6.66 4.39
C GLN A 45 4.25 5.88 5.71
N LYS A 46 5.01 4.79 5.88
CA LYS A 46 5.06 4.03 7.13
C LYS A 46 5.61 4.84 8.29
N SER A 47 6.63 5.66 8.06
CA SER A 47 7.26 6.49 9.11
C SER A 47 6.38 7.67 9.52
N THR A 48 5.62 8.24 8.60
CA THR A 48 4.84 9.47 8.85
C THR A 48 3.34 9.25 9.06
N MET A 49 2.84 8.06 8.69
CA MET A 49 1.43 7.72 8.60
C MET A 49 0.62 8.72 7.75
N CYS A 50 1.28 9.39 6.80
CA CYS A 50 0.58 10.31 5.90
C CYS A 50 -0.29 9.54 4.90
N ASP A 51 -1.35 10.21 4.44
CA ASP A 51 -2.17 9.65 3.36
C ASP A 51 -1.35 9.55 2.06
N MET A 52 -1.41 8.38 1.43
CA MET A 52 -0.64 8.10 0.22
C MET A 52 -1.05 9.01 -0.94
N SER A 53 -2.34 9.35 -1.07
CA SER A 53 -2.80 10.25 -2.14
C SER A 53 -2.21 11.65 -1.96
N THR A 54 -2.13 12.13 -0.71
CA THR A 54 -1.51 13.41 -0.36
C THR A 54 -0.01 13.41 -0.61
N LEU A 55 0.70 12.34 -0.22
CA LEU A 55 2.14 12.21 -0.50
C LEU A 55 2.41 12.25 -2.01
N LEU A 56 1.66 11.48 -2.79
CA LEU A 56 1.86 11.40 -4.23
C LEU A 56 1.47 12.70 -4.95
N SER A 57 0.45 13.42 -4.49
CA SER A 57 0.08 14.72 -5.09
C SER A 57 1.19 15.76 -4.92
N GLU A 58 1.86 15.78 -3.77
CA GLU A 58 2.98 16.68 -3.49
C GLU A 58 4.24 16.30 -4.29
N LEU A 59 4.41 15.02 -4.60
CA LEU A 59 5.53 14.54 -5.42
C LEU A 59 5.33 14.78 -6.92
N LYS A 60 4.11 15.14 -7.39
CA LYS A 60 3.83 15.35 -8.82
C LYS A 60 4.38 16.69 -9.30
N CYS A 61 5.46 16.64 -10.08
CA CYS A 61 5.93 17.78 -10.88
C CYS A 61 6.38 17.29 -12.27
N PRO A 62 6.60 18.19 -13.26
CA PRO A 62 7.01 17.77 -14.61
C PRO A 62 8.22 16.82 -14.63
N LEU A 63 9.16 17.01 -13.71
CA LEU A 63 10.39 16.20 -13.59
C LEU A 63 10.15 14.79 -13.04
N THR A 64 9.18 14.61 -12.14
CA THR A 64 8.93 13.36 -11.41
C THR A 64 7.66 12.63 -11.87
N ARG A 65 6.82 13.30 -12.68
CA ARG A 65 5.46 12.86 -13.04
C ARG A 65 5.40 11.42 -13.51
N GLN A 66 6.27 11.02 -14.43
CA GLN A 66 6.26 9.66 -15.01
C GLN A 66 6.53 8.57 -13.96
N ALA A 67 7.44 8.84 -13.03
CA ALA A 67 7.74 7.91 -11.95
C ALA A 67 6.61 7.88 -10.91
N VAL A 68 6.00 9.03 -10.58
CA VAL A 68 4.84 9.08 -9.67
C VAL A 68 3.64 8.34 -10.25
N LEU A 69 3.34 8.50 -11.54
CA LEU A 69 2.28 7.74 -12.22
C LEU A 69 2.54 6.22 -12.16
N ALA A 70 3.80 5.80 -12.30
CA ALA A 70 4.15 4.39 -12.16
C ALA A 70 4.00 3.89 -10.71
N ILE A 71 4.22 4.73 -9.69
CA ILE A 71 3.90 4.38 -8.28
C ILE A 71 2.39 4.21 -8.11
N GLU A 72 1.59 5.13 -8.66
CA GLU A 72 0.13 5.04 -8.63
C GLU A 72 -0.38 3.77 -9.31
N ASP A 73 0.26 3.36 -10.40
CA ASP A 73 -0.06 2.12 -11.10
C ASP A 73 0.23 0.89 -10.22
N VAL A 74 1.40 0.82 -9.57
CA VAL A 74 1.72 -0.26 -8.61
C VAL A 74 0.69 -0.32 -7.48
N LEU A 75 0.34 0.84 -6.89
CA LEU A 75 -0.64 0.91 -5.81
C LEU A 75 -2.05 0.51 -6.26
N ARG A 76 -2.41 0.72 -7.53
CA ARG A 76 -3.67 0.27 -8.09
C ARG A 76 -3.72 -1.25 -8.17
N HIS A 77 -2.62 -1.88 -8.58
CA HIS A 77 -2.51 -3.33 -8.59
C HIS A 77 -2.71 -3.87 -7.16
N GLU A 78 -2.01 -3.30 -6.17
CA GLU A 78 -2.11 -3.72 -4.76
C GLU A 78 -3.52 -3.71 -4.16
N LYS A 79 -4.41 -2.85 -4.66
CA LYS A 79 -5.77 -2.69 -4.15
C LYS A 79 -6.78 -3.64 -4.79
N LEU A 80 -6.41 -4.43 -5.79
CA LEU A 80 -7.36 -5.33 -6.44
C LEU A 80 -7.68 -6.55 -5.55
N PRO A 81 -8.96 -6.91 -5.37
CA PRO A 81 -9.34 -8.08 -4.60
C PRO A 81 -8.85 -9.37 -5.28
N ASN A 82 -8.37 -10.34 -4.48
CA ASN A 82 -7.81 -11.62 -4.94
C ASN A 82 -6.60 -11.49 -5.89
N GLN A 83 -5.89 -10.35 -5.85
CA GLN A 83 -4.76 -10.17 -6.75
C GLN A 83 -3.56 -10.99 -6.32
N LYS A 84 -2.97 -11.67 -7.30
CA LYS A 84 -1.70 -12.36 -7.13
C LYS A 84 -0.56 -11.33 -7.04
N ALA A 85 0.30 -11.46 -6.03
CA ALA A 85 1.46 -10.61 -5.73
C ALA A 85 2.61 -10.69 -6.75
N TYR A 86 2.37 -11.24 -7.96
CA TYR A 86 3.37 -11.33 -9.02
C TYR A 86 3.98 -9.97 -9.41
N PHE A 87 3.21 -8.88 -9.28
CA PHE A 87 3.68 -7.53 -9.60
C PHE A 87 4.89 -7.11 -8.74
N ARG A 88 5.02 -7.62 -7.50
CA ARG A 88 6.17 -7.36 -6.61
C ARG A 88 7.48 -7.87 -7.22
N TYR A 89 7.40 -8.92 -8.04
CA TYR A 89 8.54 -9.56 -8.68
C TYR A 89 8.63 -9.27 -10.17
N SER A 90 7.75 -8.43 -10.71
CA SER A 90 7.63 -8.11 -12.14
C SER A 90 8.97 -7.80 -12.79
N ARG A 91 9.81 -6.99 -12.14
CA ARG A 91 11.13 -6.60 -12.64
C ARG A 91 12.16 -7.73 -12.71
N VAL A 92 11.96 -8.79 -11.93
CA VAL A 92 12.81 -9.99 -11.96
C VAL A 92 12.40 -10.88 -13.13
N PHE A 93 11.12 -10.89 -13.51
CA PHE A 93 10.62 -11.62 -14.66
C PHE A 93 10.92 -10.92 -15.97
N ASP A 94 10.67 -9.60 -16.02
CA ASP A 94 11.00 -8.77 -17.16
C ASP A 94 11.49 -7.39 -16.67
N PRO A 95 12.76 -7.03 -16.95
CA PRO A 95 13.35 -5.75 -16.56
C PRO A 95 12.60 -4.51 -17.05
N GLY A 96 11.75 -4.63 -18.08
CA GLY A 96 10.94 -3.57 -18.67
C GLY A 96 9.76 -3.12 -17.80
N TYR A 97 9.22 -4.00 -16.96
CA TYR A 97 8.13 -3.62 -16.04
C TYR A 97 8.58 -2.53 -15.07
N PHE A 98 7.68 -1.58 -14.82
CA PHE A 98 7.90 -0.43 -13.94
C PHE A 98 9.28 0.23 -14.14
N SER A 99 9.76 0.30 -15.39
CA SER A 99 11.06 0.89 -15.72
C SER A 99 11.15 2.37 -15.37
N ASN A 100 10.03 3.07 -15.22
CA ASN A 100 10.04 4.45 -14.72
C ASN A 100 10.41 4.56 -13.24
N LEU A 101 10.44 3.45 -12.49
CA LEU A 101 10.80 3.40 -11.07
C LEU A 101 12.25 2.99 -10.81
N GLN A 102 13.04 2.68 -11.85
CA GLN A 102 14.47 2.41 -11.64
C GLN A 102 15.20 3.72 -11.34
N THR A 103 16.14 3.66 -10.40
CA THR A 103 16.96 4.82 -10.02
C THR A 103 17.62 5.52 -11.20
N LYS A 104 18.05 4.77 -12.23
CA LYS A 104 18.66 5.31 -13.44
C LYS A 104 17.69 6.14 -14.31
N LYS A 105 16.38 5.89 -14.21
CA LYS A 105 15.33 6.55 -15.01
C LYS A 105 14.65 7.68 -14.26
N CYS A 106 14.62 7.63 -12.93
CA CYS A 106 14.02 8.67 -12.08
C CYS A 106 14.95 9.17 -10.95
N PRO A 107 16.20 9.58 -11.26
CA PRO A 107 17.18 9.91 -10.22
C PRO A 107 16.76 11.10 -9.36
N ALA A 108 16.08 12.10 -9.94
CA ALA A 108 15.56 13.26 -9.21
C ALA A 108 14.50 12.88 -8.17
N LEU A 109 13.55 12.00 -8.52
CA LEU A 109 12.54 11.52 -7.58
C LEU A 109 13.18 10.68 -6.46
N VAL A 110 14.12 9.79 -6.81
CA VAL A 110 14.80 8.97 -5.79
C VAL A 110 15.61 9.84 -4.85
N TYR A 111 16.29 10.87 -5.35
CA TYR A 111 17.03 11.82 -4.51
C TYR A 111 16.09 12.56 -3.55
N LEU A 112 15.00 13.14 -4.08
CA LEU A 112 13.99 13.83 -3.28
C LEU A 112 13.43 12.94 -2.17
N LEU A 113 13.00 11.72 -2.50
CA LEU A 113 12.48 10.76 -1.54
C LEU A 113 13.53 10.33 -0.51
N ALA A 114 14.77 10.08 -0.94
CA ALA A 114 15.84 9.69 -0.03
C ALA A 114 16.17 10.80 0.97
N LYS A 115 16.20 12.06 0.51
CA LYS A 115 16.40 13.25 1.34
C LYS A 115 15.25 13.44 2.33
N THR A 116 14.02 13.41 1.85
CA THR A 116 12.81 13.49 2.69
C THR A 116 12.78 12.37 3.72
N TYR A 117 13.08 11.13 3.32
CA TYR A 117 13.13 10.00 4.24
C TYR A 117 14.19 10.21 5.31
N LYS A 118 15.42 10.63 4.94
CA LYS A 118 16.51 10.93 5.89
C LYS A 118 16.12 11.97 6.94
N GLU A 119 15.39 13.01 6.54
CA GLU A 119 14.95 14.07 7.46
C GLU A 119 13.84 13.61 8.40
N ILE A 120 13.01 12.66 7.98
CA ILE A 120 11.92 12.09 8.78
C ILE A 120 12.44 10.98 9.71
N SER A 121 13.29 10.09 9.19
CA SER A 121 13.88 9.00 9.92
C SER A 121 14.98 9.55 10.82
N THR A 122 14.63 9.89 12.06
CA THR A 122 15.58 10.32 13.10
C THR A 122 16.62 9.24 13.45
N SER A 123 16.57 8.07 12.80
CA SER A 123 17.50 6.96 12.99
C SER A 123 18.90 7.30 12.50
N THR A 124 19.74 7.68 13.45
CA THR A 124 21.19 7.96 13.43
C THR A 124 22.08 6.75 13.17
N SER A 125 21.65 5.73 12.41
CA SER A 125 22.59 4.67 12.00
C SER A 125 23.30 5.08 10.71
N GLU A 126 24.57 5.47 10.79
CA GLU A 126 25.43 5.79 9.63
C GLU A 126 25.49 4.65 8.59
N ALA A 127 25.18 3.41 9.00
CA ALA A 127 25.23 2.21 8.18
C ALA A 127 24.22 2.16 7.02
N SER A 128 23.21 3.05 6.97
CA SER A 128 22.22 3.05 5.88
C SER A 128 21.78 4.46 5.50
N ASP A 129 22.72 5.34 5.15
CA ASP A 129 22.36 6.65 4.57
C ASP A 129 21.57 6.43 3.25
N PRO A 130 20.28 6.80 3.17
CA PRO A 130 19.49 6.64 1.96
C PRO A 130 20.04 7.48 0.78
N LEU A 131 20.90 8.48 1.03
CA LEU A 131 21.58 9.25 -0.01
C LEU A 131 22.78 8.50 -0.62
N SER A 132 23.22 7.39 -0.03
CA SER A 132 24.36 6.59 -0.54
C SER A 132 24.03 5.79 -1.82
N ILE A 133 22.78 5.82 -2.28
CA ILE A 133 22.31 5.12 -3.48
C ILE A 133 23.16 5.53 -4.70
N TYR A 134 23.83 4.56 -5.32
CA TYR A 134 24.77 4.82 -6.43
C TYR A 134 24.13 5.62 -7.58
N GLY A 135 22.86 5.34 -7.91
CA GLY A 135 22.18 5.96 -9.05
C GLY A 135 21.77 7.43 -8.87
N ILE A 136 21.91 8.03 -7.68
CA ILE A 136 21.61 9.45 -7.44
C ILE A 136 22.86 10.33 -7.30
N ARG A 137 24.07 9.73 -7.35
CA ARG A 137 25.34 10.48 -7.26
C ARG A 137 25.51 11.48 -8.41
N ASN A 138 24.99 11.13 -9.58
CA ASN A 138 25.13 11.92 -10.81
C ASN A 138 24.06 13.02 -10.97
N VAL A 139 23.20 13.24 -9.97
CA VAL A 139 22.30 14.39 -9.98
C VAL A 139 23.15 15.66 -9.84
N GLY A 140 23.01 16.61 -10.76
CA GLY A 140 23.81 17.84 -10.74
C GLY A 140 23.52 18.70 -9.51
N ASP A 141 24.53 19.41 -8.99
CA ASP A 141 24.44 20.06 -7.67
C ASP A 141 23.36 21.15 -7.62
N ARG A 142 23.21 21.96 -8.68
CA ARG A 142 22.10 22.92 -8.79
C ARG A 142 20.71 22.27 -8.68
N LEU A 143 20.57 21.06 -9.22
CA LEU A 143 19.31 20.32 -9.12
C LEU A 143 19.14 19.73 -7.72
N LYS A 144 20.22 19.27 -7.07
CA LYS A 144 20.18 18.83 -5.67
C LYS A 144 19.74 19.95 -4.74
N GLU A 145 20.30 21.15 -4.87
CA GLU A 145 19.91 22.33 -4.08
C GLU A 145 18.41 22.62 -4.20
N SER A 146 17.90 22.65 -5.44
CA SER A 146 16.47 22.84 -5.67
C SER A 146 15.62 21.71 -5.08
N LEU A 147 16.07 20.45 -5.20
CA LEU A 147 15.37 19.30 -4.63
C LEU A 147 15.44 19.26 -3.11
N ASP A 148 16.50 19.78 -2.48
CA ASP A 148 16.62 19.89 -1.03
C ASP A 148 15.59 20.88 -0.47
N GLU A 149 15.38 22.03 -1.13
CA GLU A 149 14.31 22.96 -0.76
C GLU A 149 12.92 22.34 -0.90
N VAL A 150 12.71 21.50 -1.93
CA VAL A 150 11.44 20.78 -2.12
C VAL A 150 11.28 19.71 -1.04
N ALA A 151 12.34 19.00 -0.69
CA ALA A 151 12.33 18.00 0.37
C ALA A 151 11.95 18.63 1.72
N ALA A 152 12.59 19.75 2.07
CA ALA A 152 12.27 20.48 3.31
C ALA A 152 10.82 20.97 3.34
N ARG A 153 10.29 21.46 2.20
CA ARG A 153 8.87 21.84 2.08
C ARG A 153 7.94 20.64 2.26
N LEU A 154 8.30 19.50 1.68
CA LEU A 154 7.54 18.26 1.79
C LEU A 154 7.50 17.75 3.23
N VAL A 155 8.65 17.71 3.92
CA VAL A 155 8.73 17.34 5.34
C VAL A 155 7.84 18.24 6.19
N ASN A 156 7.93 19.56 6.00
CA ASN A 156 7.08 20.51 6.73
C ASN A 156 5.58 20.28 6.48
N LYS A 157 5.17 19.98 5.25
CA LYS A 157 3.76 19.67 4.92
C LYS A 157 3.31 18.37 5.58
N ILE A 158 4.13 17.32 5.49
CA ILE A 158 3.81 16.02 6.09
C ILE A 158 3.69 16.15 7.61
N SER A 159 4.65 16.81 8.28
CA SER A 159 4.60 17.05 9.72
C SER A 159 3.34 17.79 10.16
N LYS A 160 2.91 18.83 9.43
CA LYS A 160 1.66 19.56 9.72
C LYS A 160 0.42 18.68 9.54
N SER A 161 0.38 17.88 8.49
CA SER A 161 -0.74 16.96 8.23
C SER A 161 -0.86 15.86 9.28
N THR A 162 0.26 15.29 9.73
CA THR A 162 0.28 14.25 10.76
C THR A 162 -0.17 14.78 12.13
N VAL A 163 0.12 16.04 12.47
CA VAL A 163 -0.36 16.68 13.71
C VAL A 163 -1.89 16.84 13.67
N ASN A 164 -2.45 17.35 12.57
CA ASN A 164 -3.88 17.54 12.42
C ASN A 164 -4.66 16.22 12.49
N HIS A 165 -4.08 15.12 12.01
CA HIS A 165 -4.73 13.81 12.06
C HIS A 165 -4.83 13.26 13.50
N LYS A 166 -3.84 13.55 14.36
CA LYS A 166 -3.88 13.20 15.79
C LYS A 166 -4.88 14.04 16.58
N SER A 167 -5.05 15.32 16.24
CA SER A 167 -6.02 16.21 16.89
C SER A 167 -7.47 15.77 16.68
N HIS A 168 -7.80 15.17 15.54
CA HIS A 168 -9.15 14.65 15.26
C HIS A 168 -9.46 13.29 15.93
N GLN A 169 -8.45 12.52 16.35
CA GLN A 169 -8.68 11.25 17.08
C GLN A 169 -8.86 11.41 18.59
N LEU A 170 -8.58 12.58 19.17
CA LEU A 170 -8.71 12.83 20.61
C LEU A 170 -10.04 13.47 21.02
N GLN A 171 -11.02 13.60 20.11
CA GLN A 171 -12.38 13.98 20.50
C GLN A 171 -13.11 12.74 21.03
N ALA A 172 -13.21 12.68 22.36
CA ALA A 172 -13.86 11.63 23.12
C ALA A 172 -15.27 11.29 22.59
N PRO A 173 -15.71 10.01 22.67
CA PRO A 173 -17.09 9.67 22.38
C PRO A 173 -17.99 10.34 23.42
N HIS A 174 -18.84 11.25 22.99
CA HIS A 174 -19.91 11.78 23.81
C HIS A 174 -20.81 10.63 24.27
N HIS A 175 -20.70 10.37 25.57
CA HIS A 175 -21.54 9.53 26.41
C HIS A 175 -23.02 9.71 26.04
N HIS A 176 -23.59 8.78 25.27
CA HIS A 176 -25.04 8.69 25.11
C HIS A 176 -25.61 8.05 26.36
N GLN A 177 -26.20 8.90 27.18
CA GLN A 177 -27.00 8.55 28.34
C GLN A 177 -28.05 7.50 27.97
N HIS A 178 -28.08 6.43 28.76
CA HIS A 178 -29.16 5.45 28.83
C HIS A 178 -30.52 6.15 28.94
N GLN A 179 -31.42 5.86 27.99
CA GLN A 179 -32.86 5.98 28.24
C GLN A 179 -33.40 4.62 28.70
N PRO A 180 -34.21 4.57 29.77
CA PRO A 180 -34.78 3.33 30.27
C PRO A 180 -35.93 2.85 29.36
N PHE A 181 -35.92 1.55 29.08
CA PHE A 181 -37.02 0.81 28.47
C PHE A 181 -38.27 0.88 29.35
N SER A 182 -39.41 1.21 28.74
CA SER A 182 -40.73 0.84 29.25
C SER A 182 -41.46 0.04 28.17
N PRO A 183 -42.09 -1.11 28.53
CA PRO A 183 -42.83 -1.94 27.59
C PRO A 183 -44.29 -1.46 27.52
N ALA A 184 -44.83 -1.29 26.31
CA ALA A 184 -46.27 -1.15 26.12
C ALA A 184 -46.75 -2.26 25.18
N PHE A 185 -47.39 -3.26 25.80
CA PHE A 185 -48.33 -4.17 25.16
C PHE A 185 -49.41 -3.37 24.42
N SER A 186 -49.71 -3.74 23.18
CA SER A 186 -51.09 -3.83 22.74
C SER A 186 -51.23 -4.83 21.60
N ALA A 187 -52.01 -5.85 21.88
CA ALA A 187 -52.40 -6.93 20.99
C ALA A 187 -53.49 -6.47 20.02
N SER A 188 -53.47 -6.98 18.78
CA SER A 188 -54.59 -7.76 18.25
C SER A 188 -54.40 -8.17 16.80
N ASN A 189 -54.51 -9.48 16.60
CA ASN A 189 -55.28 -10.15 15.55
C ASN A 189 -54.94 -9.84 14.08
N ARG A 190 -54.38 -10.84 13.39
CA ARG A 190 -55.23 -11.79 12.65
C ARG A 190 -54.51 -13.10 12.33
N LEU A 191 -55.20 -14.17 12.69
CA LEU A 191 -54.88 -15.57 12.44
C LEU A 191 -55.27 -15.98 11.01
N ARG A 192 -54.36 -16.75 10.39
CA ARG A 192 -54.57 -17.97 9.55
C ARG A 192 -55.15 -17.81 8.13
N PRO A 193 -54.98 -18.81 7.22
CA PRO A 193 -54.50 -20.18 7.45
C PRO A 193 -53.39 -20.73 6.52
N LEU A 194 -52.82 -21.84 7.00
CA LEU A 194 -52.09 -22.89 6.27
C LEU A 194 -52.81 -23.32 4.99
N ILE A 195 -52.04 -23.50 3.90
CA ILE A 195 -52.26 -24.59 2.95
C ILE A 195 -50.88 -25.16 2.54
N ARG A 196 -50.59 -26.37 3.00
CA ARG A 196 -49.78 -27.37 2.25
C ARG A 196 -50.78 -28.30 1.57
N PRO A 197 -50.42 -28.83 0.41
CA PRO A 197 -50.43 -30.28 0.28
C PRO A 197 -49.12 -30.81 -0.30
N THR A 198 -48.91 -32.08 -0.02
CA THR A 198 -47.71 -32.89 -0.25
C THR A 198 -47.83 -33.65 -1.60
N PRO A 199 -47.03 -34.70 -1.89
CA PRO A 199 -46.30 -34.91 -3.15
C PRO A 199 -47.06 -35.79 -4.18
N GLU A 200 -46.60 -35.86 -5.44
CA GLU A 200 -46.57 -37.11 -6.25
C GLU A 200 -46.06 -36.90 -7.69
N ASN A 201 -45.42 -37.96 -8.21
CA ASN A 201 -45.21 -38.35 -9.62
C ASN A 201 -43.90 -37.99 -10.36
N GLN A 202 -42.93 -38.90 -10.25
CA GLN A 202 -42.25 -39.56 -11.39
C GLN A 202 -43.23 -40.54 -12.07
N PRO A 203 -43.14 -40.91 -13.39
CA PRO A 203 -42.03 -41.73 -13.92
C PRO A 203 -41.67 -41.57 -15.44
N ALA A 204 -40.69 -42.41 -15.85
CA ALA A 204 -40.37 -42.96 -17.20
C ALA A 204 -39.62 -42.04 -18.20
N GLU A 205 -38.38 -42.37 -18.58
CA GLU A 205 -37.99 -43.27 -19.72
C GLU A 205 -38.65 -42.81 -21.04
N THR A 206 -37.94 -42.40 -22.09
CA THR A 206 -37.27 -43.20 -23.15
C THR A 206 -36.80 -42.12 -24.17
N GLN A 207 -35.63 -42.11 -24.81
CA GLN A 207 -35.01 -43.06 -25.75
C GLN A 207 -33.50 -42.74 -25.85
#